data_AF-A0A9D5GTR0-F1
#
_entry.id   AF-A0A9D5GTR0-F1
#
_cell.length_a   1.000
_cell.length_b   1.000
_cell.length_c   1.000
_cell.angle_alpha   90.00
_cell.angle_beta   90.00
_cell.angle_gamma   90.00
#
_symmetry.space_group_name_H-M   'P 1'
#
loop_
_entity.id
_entity.type
_entity.pdbx_description
1 polymer ?
#
loop_
_entity_poly.entity_id
_entity_poly.type
_entity_poly.pdbx_seq_one_letter_code
_entity_poly.pdbx_strand_id
1 'polypeptide(L)'
;MTTAIVIGAGFGGIALAIRLQAMGIGTTLLDNRDKPGGRAYVYEMDGYRFDGGPTVITDPDCLRELFEICGKTMDDYVRLLPVDPFYRLQWEDGEMLDYNNNQDFLEQQIAARNPDDVQGYRRFLAYSQELYREGYEKLGTTAFLKFSRMLVAAPQLVRLRADQSVYARVAKYVQDEKTRQLLSFQSLLVGGNPFATSAIYALIHALERKGGVWFAKGGTGALVRGLISLFNDMGGDVRLNSEVTHIHTRGNRVTGITTADGWIRDADLIASNADIVNTYSRLLRGHKRGRNYGKVLAKKRYSMSLFVVYFGLDMRTPQHLKHHTILFGPRYGELIAEIFGKGGRLPDDFSLYLHAPCVTDPS
;
A
#
# COMPACT_ATOMS: atom_id res chain seq x y z
N MET A 1 -31.41 -9.55 -13.75
CA MET A 1 -30.19 -8.73 -13.61
C MET A 1 -29.20 -9.55 -12.80
N THR A 2 -27.96 -9.69 -13.25
CA THR A 2 -26.92 -10.40 -12.49
C THR A 2 -26.62 -9.65 -11.19
N THR A 3 -26.46 -10.38 -10.09
CA THR A 3 -26.18 -9.79 -8.77
C THR A 3 -24.81 -10.18 -8.25
N ALA A 4 -24.14 -9.26 -7.57
CA ALA A 4 -22.85 -9.50 -6.93
C ALA A 4 -22.84 -9.03 -5.47
N ILE A 5 -22.17 -9.82 -4.63
CA ILE A 5 -21.84 -9.43 -3.26
C ILE A 5 -20.32 -9.30 -3.13
N VAL A 6 -19.85 -8.15 -2.67
CA VAL A 6 -18.44 -7.89 -2.35
C VAL A 6 -18.28 -7.82 -0.83
N ILE A 7 -17.44 -8.69 -0.27
CA ILE A 7 -17.19 -8.81 1.17
C ILE A 7 -15.93 -8.02 1.53
N GLY A 8 -16.09 -6.92 2.28
CA GLY A 8 -15.03 -6.05 2.79
C GLY A 8 -14.87 -4.77 1.97
N ALA A 9 -15.19 -3.62 2.57
CA ALA A 9 -15.12 -2.29 1.99
C ALA A 9 -13.74 -1.63 2.16
N GLY A 10 -12.65 -2.39 2.03
CA GLY A 10 -11.33 -1.81 1.75
C GLY A 10 -11.20 -1.36 0.29
N PHE A 11 -10.13 -0.65 -0.07
CA PHE A 11 -9.94 -0.11 -1.44
C PHE A 11 -10.15 -1.15 -2.55
N GLY A 12 -9.61 -2.37 -2.41
CA GLY A 12 -9.81 -3.42 -3.41
C GLY A 12 -11.27 -3.83 -3.60
N GLY A 13 -12.04 -3.91 -2.51
CA GLY A 13 -13.46 -4.24 -2.54
C GLY A 13 -14.30 -3.10 -3.10
N ILE A 14 -14.00 -1.85 -2.71
CA ILE A 14 -14.67 -0.66 -3.26
C ILE A 14 -14.41 -0.55 -4.77
N ALA A 15 -13.15 -0.66 -5.20
CA ALA A 15 -12.78 -0.60 -6.61
C ALA A 15 -13.45 -1.71 -7.44
N LEU A 16 -13.49 -2.94 -6.91
CA LEU A 16 -14.20 -4.03 -7.57
C LEU A 16 -15.70 -3.76 -7.64
N ALA A 17 -16.32 -3.27 -6.57
CA ALA A 17 -17.74 -2.97 -6.54
C ALA A 17 -18.12 -1.88 -7.55
N ILE A 18 -17.31 -0.81 -7.65
CA ILE A 18 -17.45 0.24 -8.68
C ILE A 18 -17.41 -0.38 -10.08
N ARG A 19 -16.40 -1.21 -10.38
CA ARG A 19 -16.26 -1.85 -11.71
C ARG A 19 -17.43 -2.77 -12.03
N LEU A 20 -17.91 -3.57 -11.07
CA LEU A 20 -19.08 -4.43 -11.26
C LEU A 20 -20.35 -3.61 -11.51
N GLN A 21 -20.56 -2.55 -10.75
CA GLN A 21 -21.70 -1.65 -10.90
C GLN A 21 -21.68 -0.93 -12.26
N ALA A 22 -20.51 -0.46 -12.71
CA ALA A 22 -20.32 0.14 -14.03
C ALA A 22 -20.61 -0.85 -15.18
N MET A 23 -20.43 -2.16 -14.94
CA MET A 23 -20.82 -3.22 -15.89
C MET A 23 -22.32 -3.57 -15.84
N GLY A 24 -23.12 -2.86 -15.04
CA GLY A 24 -24.56 -3.11 -14.89
C GLY A 24 -24.90 -4.31 -14.00
N ILE A 25 -23.97 -4.78 -13.18
CA ILE A 25 -24.20 -5.86 -12.20
C ILE A 25 -24.68 -5.22 -10.89
N GLY A 26 -25.86 -5.61 -10.42
CA GLY A 26 -26.42 -5.10 -9.16
C GLY A 26 -25.54 -5.54 -7.98
N THR A 27 -24.81 -4.59 -7.41
CA THR A 27 -23.74 -4.89 -6.46
C THR A 27 -24.06 -4.40 -5.05
N THR A 28 -23.91 -5.30 -4.07
CA THR A 28 -23.93 -4.97 -2.64
C THR A 28 -22.52 -5.13 -2.05
N LEU A 29 -22.00 -4.05 -1.48
CA LEU A 29 -20.74 -4.03 -0.75
C LEU A 29 -21.00 -4.14 0.75
N LEU A 30 -20.37 -5.11 1.41
CA LEU A 30 -20.49 -5.31 2.85
C LEU A 30 -19.20 -4.97 3.59
N ASP A 31 -19.31 -4.42 4.78
CA ASP A 31 -18.19 -4.33 5.73
C ASP A 31 -18.65 -4.71 7.14
N ASN A 32 -17.75 -5.33 7.90
CA ASN A 32 -18.04 -5.71 9.29
C ASN A 32 -17.93 -4.51 10.25
N ARG A 33 -17.25 -3.44 9.85
CA ARG A 33 -17.09 -2.22 10.63
C ARG A 33 -18.21 -1.23 10.34
N ASP A 34 -18.28 -0.21 11.17
CA ASP A 34 -19.20 0.92 11.13
C ASP A 34 -18.88 1.95 10.03
N LYS A 35 -17.68 1.90 9.44
CA LYS A 35 -17.25 2.75 8.32
C LYS A 35 -16.45 1.94 7.29
N PRO A 36 -16.53 2.30 5.99
CA PRO A 36 -15.69 1.71 4.96
C PRO A 36 -14.23 2.17 5.09
N GLY A 37 -13.33 1.52 4.35
CA GLY A 37 -11.92 1.87 4.23
C GLY A 37 -10.97 0.72 4.55
N GLY A 38 -11.39 -0.26 5.36
CA GLY A 38 -10.54 -1.39 5.75
C GLY A 38 -9.27 -0.91 6.48
N ARG A 39 -8.09 -1.04 5.84
CA ARG A 39 -6.83 -0.48 6.38
C ARG A 39 -6.79 1.05 6.33
N ALA A 40 -7.53 1.67 5.40
CA ALA A 40 -7.68 3.12 5.27
C ALA A 40 -8.79 3.70 6.18
N TYR A 41 -9.06 3.04 7.31
CA TYR A 41 -10.04 3.50 8.28
C TYR A 41 -9.56 4.77 8.98
N VAL A 42 -10.47 5.64 9.39
CA VAL A 42 -10.13 6.90 10.08
C VAL A 42 -10.69 6.90 11.50
N TYR A 43 -9.82 7.19 12.46
CA TYR A 43 -10.19 7.39 13.85
C TYR A 43 -10.41 8.88 14.11
N GLU A 44 -11.45 9.20 14.87
CA GLU A 44 -11.75 10.56 15.30
C GLU A 44 -11.75 10.57 16.82
N MET A 45 -10.83 11.34 17.42
CA MET A 45 -10.61 11.36 18.87
C MET A 45 -10.24 12.77 19.29
N ASP A 46 -10.94 13.33 20.28
CA ASP A 46 -10.68 14.65 20.87
C ASP A 46 -10.55 15.79 19.85
N GLY A 47 -11.35 15.73 18.77
CA GLY A 47 -11.35 16.73 17.68
C GLY A 47 -10.26 16.52 16.62
N TYR A 48 -9.38 15.52 16.77
CA TYR A 48 -8.38 15.13 15.79
C TYR A 48 -8.87 14.00 14.90
N ARG A 49 -8.36 13.96 13.66
CA ARG A 49 -8.58 12.87 12.70
C ARG A 49 -7.26 12.15 12.45
N PHE A 50 -7.27 10.83 12.59
CA PHE A 50 -6.10 9.99 12.42
C PHE A 50 -6.34 8.93 11.35
N ASP A 51 -5.53 8.97 10.30
CA ASP A 51 -5.53 7.94 9.26
C ASP A 51 -4.96 6.62 9.80
N GLY A 52 -5.75 5.55 9.69
CA GLY A 52 -5.47 4.22 10.24
C GLY A 52 -4.46 3.38 9.47
N GLY A 53 -4.04 3.83 8.29
CA GLY A 53 -3.22 3.01 7.39
C GLY A 53 -2.55 3.82 6.28
N PRO A 54 -2.75 3.51 4.99
CA PRO A 54 -1.97 4.10 3.91
C PRO A 54 -2.27 5.59 3.77
N THR A 55 -1.23 6.42 3.76
CA THR A 55 -1.33 7.88 3.63
C THR A 55 -0.59 8.45 2.41
N VAL A 56 0.10 7.58 1.66
CA VAL A 56 0.91 7.94 0.48
C VAL A 56 0.19 7.48 -0.78
N ILE A 57 -0.08 8.41 -1.71
CA ILE A 57 -0.61 8.11 -3.04
C ILE A 57 0.48 8.41 -4.06
N THR A 58 0.98 7.39 -4.77
CA THR A 58 2.06 7.53 -5.78
C THR A 58 1.59 7.37 -7.22
N ASP A 59 0.43 6.75 -7.42
CA ASP A 59 -0.17 6.52 -8.73
C ASP A 59 -1.64 6.97 -8.73
N PRO A 60 -1.88 8.29 -8.89
CA PRO A 60 -3.24 8.82 -8.94
C PRO A 60 -4.00 8.41 -10.21
N ASP A 61 -3.33 7.99 -11.28
CA ASP A 61 -3.99 7.59 -12.54
C ASP A 61 -4.83 6.33 -12.34
N CYS A 62 -4.32 5.37 -11.56
CA CYS A 62 -5.09 4.19 -11.16
C CYS A 62 -6.40 4.53 -10.42
N LEU A 63 -6.42 5.63 -9.66
CA LEU A 63 -7.63 6.10 -8.98
C LEU A 63 -8.56 6.81 -9.97
N ARG A 64 -8.02 7.66 -10.85
CA ARG A 64 -8.78 8.38 -11.88
C ARG A 64 -9.55 7.43 -12.79
N GLU A 65 -8.94 6.32 -13.19
CA GLU A 65 -9.58 5.31 -14.05
C GLU A 65 -10.94 4.84 -13.48
N LEU A 66 -11.06 4.69 -12.16
CA LEU A 66 -12.32 4.27 -11.53
C LEU A 66 -13.45 5.29 -11.73
N PHE A 67 -13.13 6.59 -11.75
CA PHE A 67 -14.11 7.64 -12.02
C PHE A 67 -14.43 7.70 -13.52
N GLU A 68 -13.41 7.59 -14.37
CA GLU A 68 -13.54 7.68 -15.83
C GLU A 68 -14.43 6.57 -16.41
N ILE A 69 -14.31 5.33 -15.95
CA ILE A 69 -15.19 4.23 -16.40
C ILE A 69 -16.66 4.44 -16.03
N CYS A 70 -16.93 5.32 -15.06
CA CYS A 70 -18.26 5.71 -14.62
C CYS A 70 -18.73 7.02 -15.29
N GLY A 71 -17.93 7.59 -16.20
CA GLY A 71 -18.21 8.89 -16.81
C GLY A 71 -18.13 10.07 -15.83
N LYS A 72 -17.32 9.95 -14.78
CA LYS A 72 -17.13 10.97 -13.73
C LYS A 72 -15.68 11.48 -13.72
N THR A 73 -15.49 12.65 -13.12
CA THR A 73 -14.15 13.22 -12.90
C THR A 73 -13.77 13.09 -11.43
N MET A 74 -12.57 12.60 -11.13
CA MET A 74 -12.12 12.37 -9.74
C MET A 74 -12.13 13.66 -8.91
N ASP A 75 -11.74 14.79 -9.49
CA ASP A 75 -11.63 16.08 -8.79
C ASP A 75 -12.97 16.60 -8.25
N ASP A 76 -14.11 16.10 -8.76
CA ASP A 76 -15.45 16.40 -8.22
C ASP A 76 -15.71 15.72 -6.87
N TYR A 77 -14.93 14.67 -6.54
CA TYR A 77 -15.12 13.85 -5.34
C TYR A 77 -13.92 13.92 -4.40
N VAL A 78 -12.70 13.97 -4.94
CA VAL A 78 -11.45 13.88 -4.19
C VAL A 78 -10.42 14.82 -4.80
N ARG A 79 -9.95 15.77 -3.99
CA ARG A 79 -8.83 16.64 -4.37
C ARG A 79 -7.51 16.09 -3.82
N LEU A 80 -6.54 15.90 -4.69
CA LEU A 80 -5.17 15.53 -4.29
C LEU A 80 -4.29 16.77 -4.13
N LEU A 81 -3.47 16.77 -3.07
CA LEU A 81 -2.49 17.80 -2.74
C LEU A 81 -1.09 17.22 -2.94
N PRO A 82 -0.18 17.91 -3.65
CA PRO A 82 1.19 17.45 -3.76
C PRO A 82 1.89 17.55 -2.40
N VAL A 83 2.75 16.57 -2.11
CA VAL A 83 3.61 16.56 -0.93
C VAL A 83 5.05 16.80 -1.37
N ASP A 84 5.72 17.80 -0.81
CA ASP A 84 7.14 18.13 -1.11
C ASP A 84 7.87 18.59 0.17
N PRO A 85 9.02 17.99 0.53
CA PRO A 85 9.58 16.77 -0.05
C PRO A 85 8.64 15.57 0.13
N PHE A 86 8.80 14.55 -0.70
CA PHE A 86 8.05 13.29 -0.58
C PHE A 86 8.25 12.69 0.80
N TYR A 87 9.48 12.71 1.31
CA TYR A 87 9.81 12.39 2.69
C TYR A 87 11.17 12.96 3.08
N ARG A 88 11.37 13.13 4.38
CA ARG A 88 12.65 13.43 5.01
C ARG A 88 13.21 12.19 5.67
N LEU A 89 14.49 11.90 5.44
CA LEU A 89 15.26 10.97 6.28
C LEU A 89 16.04 11.80 7.29
N GLN A 90 16.05 11.36 8.54
CA GLN A 90 16.77 12.02 9.61
C GLN A 90 17.42 10.98 10.51
N TRP A 91 18.68 11.25 10.88
CA TRP A 91 19.48 10.39 11.75
C TRP A 91 19.70 11.05 13.12
N GLU A 92 20.07 10.26 14.13
CA GLU A 92 20.29 10.75 15.49
C GLU A 92 21.41 11.78 15.62
N ASP A 93 22.37 11.79 14.69
CA ASP A 93 23.43 12.81 14.61
C ASP A 93 22.93 14.16 14.07
N GLY A 94 21.63 14.28 13.76
CA GLY A 94 21.00 15.50 13.30
C GLY A 94 21.09 15.73 11.80
N GLU A 95 21.80 14.87 11.06
CA GLU A 95 21.82 14.96 9.60
C GLU A 95 20.44 14.65 9.02
N MET A 96 20.13 15.30 7.90
CA MET A 96 18.85 15.16 7.20
C MET A 96 19.08 15.03 5.69
N LEU A 97 18.16 14.33 5.03
CA LEU A 97 18.10 14.22 3.58
C LEU A 97 16.65 14.27 3.13
N ASP A 98 16.31 15.27 2.31
CA ASP A 98 14.98 15.45 1.74
C ASP A 98 14.89 14.79 0.36
N TYR A 99 13.90 13.93 0.16
CA TYR A 99 13.72 13.23 -1.11
C TYR A 99 12.55 13.79 -1.90
N ASN A 100 12.75 14.06 -3.18
CA ASN A 100 11.69 14.39 -4.13
C ASN A 100 12.10 13.99 -5.56
N ASN A 101 11.30 14.41 -6.55
CA ASN A 101 11.55 14.14 -7.95
C ASN A 101 12.45 15.18 -8.65
N ASN A 102 12.91 16.22 -7.96
CA ASN A 102 13.87 17.16 -8.52
C ASN A 102 15.27 16.50 -8.56
N GLN A 103 15.82 16.33 -9.77
CA GLN A 103 17.10 15.66 -9.96
C GLN A 103 18.26 16.48 -9.39
N ASP A 104 18.33 17.77 -9.74
CA ASP A 104 19.43 18.65 -9.32
C ASP A 104 19.46 18.80 -7.79
N PHE A 105 18.29 18.95 -7.18
CA PHE A 105 18.15 19.03 -5.72
C PHE A 105 18.68 17.77 -5.02
N LEU A 106 18.36 16.60 -5.54
CA LEU A 106 18.80 15.34 -4.95
C LEU A 106 20.29 15.09 -5.19
N GLU A 107 20.80 15.40 -6.38
CA GLU A 107 22.23 15.30 -6.70
C GLU A 107 23.07 16.26 -5.85
N GLN A 108 22.58 17.47 -5.57
CA GLN A 108 23.25 18.41 -4.66
C GLN A 108 23.36 17.85 -3.24
N GLN A 109 22.29 17.24 -2.71
CA GLN A 109 22.32 16.62 -1.39
C GLN A 109 23.25 15.40 -1.35
N ILE A 110 23.29 14.58 -2.40
CA ILE A 110 24.23 13.46 -2.52
C ILE A 110 25.66 13.98 -2.58
N ALA A 111 25.93 14.99 -3.43
CA ALA A 111 27.26 15.58 -3.59
C ALA A 111 27.80 16.21 -2.31
N ALA A 112 26.94 16.85 -1.52
CA ALA A 112 27.32 17.44 -0.24
C ALA A 112 27.81 16.38 0.78
N ARG A 113 27.41 15.11 0.61
CA ARG A 113 27.81 13.98 1.47
C ARG A 113 29.00 13.25 0.87
N ASN A 114 28.89 12.88 -0.40
CA ASN A 114 29.94 12.23 -1.16
C ASN A 114 29.83 12.60 -2.66
N PRO A 115 30.70 13.48 -3.18
CA PRO A 115 30.71 13.87 -4.60
C PRO A 115 30.85 12.68 -5.57
N ASP A 116 31.57 11.63 -5.18
CA ASP A 116 31.81 10.46 -6.03
C ASP A 116 30.53 9.63 -6.25
N ASP A 117 29.53 9.80 -5.39
CA ASP A 117 28.25 9.07 -5.48
C ASP A 117 27.28 9.66 -6.49
N VAL A 118 27.50 10.89 -6.98
CA VAL A 118 26.59 11.54 -7.94
C VAL A 118 26.49 10.73 -9.25
N GLN A 119 27.64 10.33 -9.80
CA GLN A 119 27.65 9.50 -11.02
C GLN A 119 27.12 8.09 -10.75
N GLY A 120 27.36 7.58 -9.55
CA GLY A 120 26.78 6.34 -9.05
C GLY A 120 25.25 6.37 -9.07
N TYR A 121 24.69 7.41 -8.46
CA TYR A 121 23.27 7.66 -8.37
C TYR A 121 22.60 7.77 -9.74
N ARG A 122 23.19 8.52 -10.69
CA ARG A 122 22.67 8.62 -12.06
C ARG A 122 22.56 7.25 -12.74
N ARG A 123 23.57 6.38 -12.58
CA ARG A 123 23.52 4.99 -13.09
C ARG A 123 22.46 4.16 -12.37
N PHE A 124 22.27 4.35 -11.06
CA PHE A 124 21.21 3.67 -10.31
C PHE A 124 19.82 4.11 -10.76
N LEU A 125 19.60 5.41 -11.00
CA LEU A 125 18.33 5.93 -11.51
C LEU A 125 17.98 5.32 -12.87
N ALA A 126 18.95 5.24 -13.79
CA ALA A 126 18.75 4.59 -15.09
C ALA A 126 18.36 3.09 -14.93
N TYR A 127 19.01 2.38 -14.01
CA TYR A 127 18.66 1.00 -13.65
C TYR A 127 17.24 0.89 -13.07
N SER A 128 16.84 1.80 -12.18
CA SER A 128 15.49 1.86 -11.61
C SER A 128 14.42 2.13 -12.67
N GLN A 129 14.70 3.00 -13.64
CA GLN A 129 13.79 3.28 -14.77
C GLN A 129 13.62 2.08 -15.70
N GLU A 130 14.69 1.32 -15.95
CA GLU A 130 14.62 0.07 -16.70
C GLU A 130 13.76 -0.97 -15.97
N LEU A 131 13.95 -1.11 -14.66
CA LEU A 131 13.12 -1.96 -13.81
C LEU A 131 11.65 -1.55 -13.84
N TYR A 132 11.35 -0.26 -13.78
CA TYR A 132 9.99 0.24 -13.85
C TYR A 132 9.32 -0.10 -15.19
N ARG A 133 10.01 0.10 -16.31
CA ARG A 133 9.49 -0.25 -17.64
C ARG A 133 9.21 -1.75 -17.78
N GLU A 134 10.17 -2.59 -17.40
CA GLU A 134 10.02 -4.04 -17.56
C GLU A 134 9.11 -4.68 -16.50
N GLY A 135 9.20 -4.23 -15.25
CA GLY A 135 8.50 -4.79 -14.09
C GLY A 135 7.10 -4.23 -13.86
N TYR A 136 6.90 -2.93 -14.06
CA TYR A 136 5.61 -2.29 -13.79
C TYR A 136 4.77 -2.20 -15.05
N GLU A 137 5.28 -1.55 -16.12
CA GLU A 137 4.48 -1.31 -17.34
C GLU A 137 4.16 -2.61 -18.10
N LYS A 138 5.15 -3.50 -18.29
CA LYS A 138 4.95 -4.75 -19.04
C LYS A 138 4.35 -5.89 -18.22
N LEU A 139 4.72 -5.98 -16.93
CA LEU A 139 4.39 -7.13 -16.09
C LEU A 139 3.23 -6.84 -15.12
N GLY A 140 3.10 -5.63 -14.58
CA GLY A 140 2.05 -5.25 -13.60
C GLY A 140 0.62 -5.29 -14.16
N THR A 141 0.45 -5.10 -15.47
CA THR A 141 -0.85 -5.16 -16.18
C THR A 141 -1.30 -6.59 -16.53
N THR A 142 -0.49 -7.61 -16.20
CA THR A 142 -0.77 -8.99 -16.60
C THR A 142 -1.16 -9.85 -15.39
N ALA A 143 -2.37 -10.44 -15.41
CA ALA A 143 -2.80 -11.37 -14.37
C ALA A 143 -1.90 -12.62 -14.31
N PHE A 144 -1.06 -12.75 -13.27
CA PHE A 144 -0.17 -13.89 -13.03
C PHE A 144 -0.93 -15.11 -12.48
N LEU A 145 -1.87 -15.64 -13.26
CA LEU A 145 -2.60 -16.85 -12.91
C LEU A 145 -1.93 -18.13 -13.46
N LYS A 146 -0.83 -18.00 -14.22
CA LYS A 146 -0.13 -19.14 -14.85
C LYS A 146 1.39 -19.08 -14.62
N PHE A 147 1.93 -20.15 -14.03
CA PHE A 147 3.37 -20.37 -13.79
C PHE A 147 4.23 -20.25 -15.07
N SER A 148 3.67 -20.58 -16.23
CA SER A 148 4.35 -20.45 -17.53
C SER A 148 4.64 -19.00 -17.95
N ARG A 149 3.86 -18.01 -17.50
CA ARG A 149 4.15 -16.59 -17.75
C ARG A 149 5.31 -16.08 -16.88
N MET A 150 5.51 -16.68 -15.71
CA MET A 150 6.65 -16.40 -14.82
C MET A 150 7.98 -16.86 -15.45
N LEU A 151 7.96 -18.00 -16.16
CA LEU A 151 9.09 -18.51 -16.94
C LEU A 151 9.52 -17.59 -18.10
N VAL A 152 8.58 -16.87 -18.72
CA VAL A 152 8.87 -15.88 -19.78
C VAL A 152 9.52 -14.62 -19.20
N ALA A 153 9.14 -14.20 -18.00
CA ALA A 153 9.75 -13.08 -17.28
C ALA A 153 11.12 -13.43 -16.66
N ALA A 154 11.43 -14.72 -16.48
CA ALA A 154 12.61 -15.19 -15.75
C ALA A 154 13.96 -14.68 -16.32
N PRO A 155 14.22 -14.65 -17.64
CA PRO A 155 15.50 -14.14 -18.17
C PRO A 155 15.70 -12.65 -17.90
N GLN A 156 14.62 -11.86 -17.96
CA GLN A 156 14.66 -10.44 -17.64
C GLN A 156 14.86 -10.21 -16.13
N LEU A 157 14.16 -10.95 -15.28
CA LEU A 157 14.34 -10.89 -13.82
C LEU A 157 15.75 -11.30 -13.39
N VAL A 158 16.36 -12.29 -14.05
CA VAL A 158 17.75 -12.69 -13.85
C VAL A 158 18.72 -11.60 -14.34
N ARG A 159 18.49 -11.00 -15.52
CA ARG A 159 19.29 -9.86 -16.02
C ARG A 159 19.24 -8.67 -15.06
N LEU A 160 18.07 -8.40 -14.50
CA LEU A 160 17.84 -7.34 -13.53
C LEU A 160 18.44 -7.64 -12.15
N ARG A 161 19.01 -8.84 -11.95
CA ARG A 161 19.49 -9.40 -10.68
C ARG A 161 18.48 -9.30 -9.55
N ALA A 162 17.26 -9.75 -9.82
CA ALA A 162 16.25 -9.93 -8.79
C ALA A 162 16.69 -10.95 -7.71
N ASP A 163 17.79 -11.70 -7.92
CA ASP A 163 18.46 -12.59 -6.96
C ASP A 163 19.20 -11.85 -5.83
N GLN A 164 19.54 -10.56 -6.02
CA GLN A 164 20.21 -9.75 -5.01
C GLN A 164 19.22 -8.93 -4.20
N SER A 165 19.59 -8.61 -2.96
CA SER A 165 18.82 -7.67 -2.15
C SER A 165 18.94 -6.24 -2.70
N VAL A 166 17.90 -5.42 -2.51
CA VAL A 166 17.90 -4.02 -2.96
C VAL A 166 19.08 -3.25 -2.37
N TYR A 167 19.39 -3.45 -1.09
CA TYR A 167 20.52 -2.79 -0.44
C TYR A 167 21.86 -3.17 -1.07
N ALA A 168 22.12 -4.47 -1.28
CA ALA A 168 23.36 -4.94 -1.92
C ALA A 168 23.49 -4.44 -3.36
N ARG A 169 22.36 -4.24 -4.06
CA ARG A 169 22.36 -3.67 -5.40
C ARG A 169 22.73 -2.18 -5.37
N VAL A 170 22.12 -1.40 -4.47
CA VAL A 170 22.40 0.03 -4.28
C VAL A 170 23.88 0.26 -3.91
N ALA A 171 24.45 -0.56 -3.03
CA ALA A 171 25.84 -0.45 -2.59
C ALA A 171 26.89 -0.59 -3.72
N LYS A 172 26.51 -1.12 -4.88
CA LYS A 172 27.37 -1.16 -6.08
C LYS A 172 27.41 0.17 -6.84
N TYR A 173 26.46 1.06 -6.57
CA TYR A 173 26.35 2.36 -7.22
C TYR A 173 26.86 3.48 -6.33
N VAL A 174 26.55 3.45 -5.03
CA VAL A 174 26.88 4.51 -4.07
C VAL A 174 27.63 3.98 -2.85
N GLN A 175 28.52 4.81 -2.30
CA GLN A 175 29.42 4.48 -1.20
C GLN A 175 28.89 4.98 0.16
N ASP A 176 28.32 6.19 0.21
CA ASP A 176 27.79 6.79 1.43
C ASP A 176 26.62 5.96 1.99
N GLU A 177 26.73 5.64 3.27
CA GLU A 177 25.80 4.71 3.93
C GLU A 177 24.38 5.28 4.03
N LYS A 178 24.26 6.58 4.29
CA LYS A 178 22.96 7.26 4.41
C LYS A 178 22.28 7.42 3.04
N THR A 179 23.06 7.61 1.98
CA THR A 179 22.60 7.54 0.59
C THR A 179 22.16 6.13 0.21
N ARG A 180 22.84 5.07 0.69
CA ARG A 180 22.37 3.69 0.51
C ARG A 180 21.03 3.44 1.20
N GLN A 181 20.87 3.94 2.42
CA GLN A 181 19.62 3.84 3.17
C GLN A 181 18.48 4.57 2.44
N LEU A 182 18.73 5.79 1.95
CA LEU A 182 17.78 6.54 1.12
C LEU A 182 17.27 5.75 -0.09
N LEU A 183 18.16 5.05 -0.80
CA LEU A 183 17.81 4.37 -2.04
C LEU A 183 17.29 2.93 -1.83
N SER A 184 17.23 2.45 -0.58
CA SER A 184 16.82 1.08 -0.24
C SER A 184 15.67 0.98 0.77
N PHE A 185 15.41 2.02 1.56
CA PHE A 185 14.38 1.98 2.60
C PHE A 185 12.97 1.79 2.03
N GLN A 186 12.73 2.14 0.75
CA GLN A 186 11.42 2.00 0.10
C GLN A 186 10.88 0.57 0.15
N SER A 187 11.75 -0.44 0.25
CA SER A 187 11.33 -1.83 0.46
C SER A 187 10.63 -2.08 1.81
N LEU A 188 10.87 -1.27 2.83
CA LEU A 188 10.14 -1.30 4.11
C LEU A 188 8.71 -0.77 3.96
N LEU A 189 8.48 0.19 3.05
CA LEU A 189 7.15 0.73 2.76
C LEU A 189 6.19 -0.34 2.24
N VAL A 190 6.72 -1.35 1.55
CA VAL A 190 5.96 -2.52 1.07
C VAL A 190 5.98 -3.70 2.04
N GLY A 191 6.47 -3.50 3.27
CA GLY A 191 6.54 -4.52 4.32
C GLY A 191 7.63 -5.58 4.10
N GLY A 192 8.60 -5.31 3.22
CA GLY A 192 9.73 -6.18 2.93
C GLY A 192 10.99 -5.83 3.72
N ASN A 193 11.96 -6.74 3.75
CA ASN A 193 13.27 -6.52 4.36
C ASN A 193 14.28 -6.04 3.30
N PRO A 194 14.86 -4.82 3.36
CA PRO A 194 15.80 -4.32 2.35
C PRO A 194 17.04 -5.20 2.12
N PHE A 195 17.43 -6.01 3.11
CA PHE A 195 18.57 -6.91 3.05
C PHE A 195 18.24 -8.30 2.47
N ALA A 196 16.96 -8.62 2.26
CA ALA A 196 16.51 -9.91 1.71
C ALA A 196 15.53 -9.78 0.53
N THR A 197 14.82 -8.66 0.45
CA THR A 197 13.85 -8.34 -0.58
C THR A 197 14.56 -8.02 -1.89
N SER A 198 14.04 -8.60 -2.97
CA SER A 198 14.60 -8.55 -4.32
C SER A 198 14.85 -7.11 -4.81
N ALA A 199 15.92 -6.92 -5.59
CA ALA A 199 16.23 -5.65 -6.23
C ALA A 199 15.14 -5.11 -7.18
N ILE A 200 14.12 -5.91 -7.55
CA ILE A 200 12.97 -5.44 -8.32
C ILE A 200 12.27 -4.24 -7.66
N TYR A 201 12.28 -4.16 -6.34
CA TYR A 201 11.65 -3.06 -5.59
C TYR A 201 12.39 -1.73 -5.75
N ALA A 202 13.60 -1.71 -6.33
CA ALA A 202 14.25 -0.47 -6.74
C ALA A 202 13.44 0.29 -7.81
N LEU A 203 12.45 -0.35 -8.48
CA LEU A 203 11.50 0.35 -9.36
C LEU A 203 10.69 1.44 -8.64
N ILE A 204 10.51 1.32 -7.31
CA ILE A 204 9.73 2.28 -6.52
C ILE A 204 10.35 3.68 -6.63
N HIS A 205 11.69 3.77 -6.66
CA HIS A 205 12.39 5.05 -6.86
C HIS A 205 11.99 5.74 -8.17
N ALA A 206 11.87 5.00 -9.28
CA ALA A 206 11.40 5.57 -10.54
C ALA A 206 9.90 5.88 -10.52
N LEU A 207 9.08 5.02 -9.88
CA LEU A 207 7.64 5.22 -9.74
C LEU A 207 7.33 6.53 -8.98
N GLU A 208 7.90 6.72 -7.80
CA GLU A 208 7.71 7.92 -6.98
C GLU A 208 8.18 9.18 -7.71
N ARG A 209 9.31 9.10 -8.42
CA ARG A 209 9.82 10.27 -9.17
C ARG A 209 8.93 10.65 -10.36
N LYS A 210 8.32 9.66 -11.03
CA LYS A 210 7.42 9.89 -12.17
C LYS A 210 6.03 10.35 -11.71
N GLY A 211 5.45 9.66 -10.74
CA GLY A 211 4.07 9.89 -10.27
C GLY A 211 3.96 11.01 -9.25
N GLY A 212 5.03 11.31 -8.52
CA GLY A 212 5.00 12.19 -7.35
C GLY A 212 4.47 11.49 -6.09
N VAL A 213 4.40 12.25 -5.00
CA VAL A 213 3.69 11.83 -3.78
C VAL A 213 2.56 12.80 -3.52
N TRP A 214 1.37 12.24 -3.30
CA TRP A 214 0.14 12.97 -3.13
C TRP A 214 -0.56 12.58 -1.83
N PHE A 215 -1.30 13.55 -1.30
CA PHE A 215 -2.17 13.39 -0.14
C PHE A 215 -3.60 13.78 -0.53
N ALA A 216 -4.60 12.99 -0.15
CA ALA A 216 -6.00 13.37 -0.36
C ALA A 216 -6.39 14.46 0.65
N LYS A 217 -6.92 15.60 0.18
CA LYS A 217 -7.43 16.64 1.07
C LYS A 217 -8.54 16.06 1.97
N GLY A 218 -8.37 16.16 3.27
CA GLY A 218 -9.21 15.53 4.30
C GLY A 218 -8.76 14.10 4.69
N GLY A 219 -7.55 13.70 4.32
CA GLY A 219 -6.95 12.40 4.64
C GLY A 219 -7.46 11.25 3.79
N THR A 220 -6.96 10.05 4.10
CA THR A 220 -7.34 8.83 3.38
C THR A 220 -8.84 8.54 3.49
N GLY A 221 -9.46 8.95 4.59
CA GLY A 221 -10.92 8.90 4.73
C GLY A 221 -11.68 9.70 3.67
N ALA A 222 -11.15 10.83 3.20
CA ALA A 222 -11.76 11.60 2.11
C ALA A 222 -11.74 10.84 0.78
N LEU A 223 -10.64 10.16 0.47
CA LEU A 223 -10.54 9.28 -0.69
C LEU A 223 -11.55 8.13 -0.62
N VAL A 224 -11.65 7.47 0.54
CA VAL A 224 -12.65 6.41 0.76
C VAL A 224 -14.07 6.94 0.57
N ARG A 225 -14.40 8.10 1.17
CA ARG A 225 -15.73 8.73 1.00
C ARG A 225 -16.01 9.08 -0.45
N GLY A 226 -15.03 9.60 -1.20
CA GLY A 226 -15.19 9.92 -2.61
C GLY A 226 -15.50 8.68 -3.46
N LEU A 227 -14.79 7.57 -3.24
CA LEU A 227 -15.05 6.32 -3.95
C LEU A 227 -16.40 5.68 -3.56
N ILE A 228 -16.80 5.75 -2.30
CA ILE A 228 -18.12 5.28 -1.86
C ILE A 228 -19.24 6.15 -2.44
N SER A 229 -19.04 7.46 -2.53
CA SER A 229 -20.01 8.37 -3.15
C SER A 229 -20.17 8.03 -4.64
N LEU A 230 -19.06 7.82 -5.36
CA LEU A 230 -19.09 7.34 -6.75
C LEU A 230 -19.88 6.03 -6.89
N PHE A 231 -19.66 5.06 -6.00
CA PHE A 231 -20.38 3.78 -6.01
C PHE A 231 -21.89 3.96 -5.78
N ASN A 232 -22.28 4.79 -4.81
CA ASN A 232 -23.67 5.08 -4.49
C ASN A 232 -24.37 5.86 -5.61
N ASP A 233 -23.69 6.79 -6.28
CA ASP A 233 -24.22 7.54 -7.43
C ASP A 233 -24.64 6.64 -8.59
N MET A 234 -24.01 5.46 -8.72
CA MET A 234 -24.38 4.43 -9.69
C MET A 234 -25.47 3.47 -9.18
N GLY A 235 -26.05 3.72 -8.00
CA GLY A 235 -27.07 2.88 -7.37
C GLY A 235 -26.53 1.63 -6.67
N GLY A 236 -25.24 1.60 -6.33
CA GLY A 236 -24.66 0.55 -5.50
C GLY A 236 -25.19 0.61 -4.05
N ASP A 237 -25.26 -0.54 -3.38
CA ASP A 237 -25.70 -0.63 -1.97
C ASP A 237 -24.52 -0.94 -1.04
N VAL A 238 -24.40 -0.21 0.07
CA VAL A 238 -23.36 -0.41 1.07
C VAL A 238 -23.99 -0.79 2.41
N ARG A 239 -23.60 -1.96 2.93
CA ARG A 239 -24.05 -2.48 4.23
C ARG A 239 -22.89 -2.55 5.21
N LEU A 240 -22.89 -1.65 6.19
CA LEU A 240 -21.91 -1.58 7.27
C LEU A 240 -22.41 -2.35 8.50
N ASN A 241 -21.53 -2.59 9.47
CA ASN A 241 -21.80 -3.42 10.65
C ASN A 241 -22.34 -4.82 10.31
N SER A 242 -22.00 -5.33 9.13
CA SER A 242 -22.59 -6.53 8.56
C SER A 242 -21.50 -7.58 8.34
N GLU A 243 -21.06 -8.20 9.44
CA GLU A 243 -20.01 -9.20 9.39
C GLU A 243 -20.50 -10.47 8.69
N VAL A 244 -19.94 -10.78 7.51
CA VAL A 244 -20.20 -12.06 6.83
C VAL A 244 -19.60 -13.21 7.64
N THR A 245 -20.42 -14.20 7.97
CA THR A 245 -20.04 -15.37 8.76
C THR A 245 -19.95 -16.65 7.92
N HIS A 246 -20.66 -16.70 6.79
CA HIS A 246 -20.67 -17.87 5.91
C HIS A 246 -20.84 -17.51 4.44
N ILE A 247 -20.13 -18.23 3.57
CA ILE A 247 -20.37 -18.26 2.11
C ILE A 247 -21.05 -19.59 1.77
N HIS A 248 -22.26 -19.51 1.23
CA HIS A 248 -23.03 -20.67 0.80
C HIS A 248 -22.52 -21.21 -0.54
N THR A 249 -22.54 -22.54 -0.67
CA THR A 249 -22.15 -23.24 -1.90
C THR A 249 -23.13 -24.36 -2.22
N ARG A 250 -23.41 -24.56 -3.51
CA ARG A 250 -24.05 -25.76 -4.06
C ARG A 250 -23.07 -26.47 -4.97
N GLY A 251 -22.59 -27.64 -4.56
CA GLY A 251 -21.45 -28.28 -5.20
C GLY A 251 -20.23 -27.35 -5.21
N ASN A 252 -19.65 -27.10 -6.38
CA ASN A 252 -18.48 -26.22 -6.54
C ASN A 252 -18.84 -24.76 -6.87
N ARG A 253 -20.13 -24.38 -6.84
CA ARG A 253 -20.61 -23.02 -7.14
C ARG A 253 -21.04 -22.31 -5.87
N VAL A 254 -20.62 -21.05 -5.70
CA VAL A 254 -21.13 -20.16 -4.65
C VAL A 254 -22.57 -19.73 -4.94
N THR A 255 -23.38 -19.53 -3.91
CA THR A 255 -24.81 -19.21 -4.08
C THR A 255 -25.29 -18.03 -3.25
N GLY A 256 -24.58 -17.66 -2.19
CA GLY A 256 -24.98 -16.55 -1.33
C GLY A 256 -24.10 -16.41 -0.09
N ILE A 257 -24.51 -15.55 0.83
CA ILE A 257 -23.86 -15.36 2.14
C ILE A 257 -24.87 -15.30 3.29
N THR A 258 -24.37 -15.51 4.51
CA THR A 258 -25.03 -15.17 5.77
C THR A 258 -24.13 -14.21 6.54
N THR A 259 -24.73 -13.22 7.20
CA THR A 259 -24.04 -12.29 8.11
C THR A 259 -24.43 -12.52 9.57
N ALA A 260 -23.67 -11.93 10.50
CA ALA A 260 -23.84 -12.12 11.94
C ALA A 260 -25.19 -11.60 12.48
N ASP A 261 -25.79 -10.60 11.82
CA ASP A 261 -27.10 -10.04 12.18
C ASP A 261 -28.28 -10.90 11.66
N GLY A 262 -28.00 -12.03 10.99
CA GLY A 262 -28.99 -12.93 10.42
C GLY A 262 -29.43 -12.58 9.00
N TRP A 263 -28.87 -11.54 8.37
CA TRP A 263 -29.15 -11.24 6.97
C TRP A 263 -28.55 -12.30 6.06
N ILE A 264 -29.43 -12.93 5.25
CA ILE A 264 -29.09 -13.95 4.27
C ILE A 264 -29.44 -13.42 2.89
N ARG A 265 -28.48 -13.49 1.96
CA ARG A 265 -28.73 -13.17 0.55
C ARG A 265 -28.06 -14.12 -0.41
N ASP A 266 -28.83 -14.48 -1.43
CA ASP A 266 -28.34 -15.14 -2.62
C ASP A 266 -27.72 -14.13 -3.57
N ALA A 267 -26.70 -14.55 -4.31
CA ALA A 267 -26.06 -13.76 -5.36
C ALA A 267 -25.44 -14.68 -6.42
N ASP A 268 -25.35 -14.17 -7.66
CA ASP A 268 -24.70 -14.90 -8.75
C ASP A 268 -23.18 -14.91 -8.60
N LEU A 269 -22.62 -13.82 -8.06
CA LEU A 269 -21.19 -13.60 -7.88
C LEU A 269 -20.90 -13.23 -6.43
N ILE A 270 -19.81 -13.77 -5.89
CA ILE A 270 -19.29 -13.39 -4.57
C ILE A 270 -17.80 -13.14 -4.68
N ALA A 271 -17.38 -11.95 -4.28
CA ALA A 271 -15.97 -11.58 -4.18
C ALA A 271 -15.61 -11.29 -2.73
N SER A 272 -14.49 -11.82 -2.25
CA SER A 272 -13.98 -11.52 -0.92
C SER A 272 -12.73 -10.66 -1.02
N ASN A 273 -12.83 -9.45 -0.49
CA ASN A 273 -11.72 -8.55 -0.21
C ASN A 273 -11.29 -8.62 1.28
N ALA A 274 -11.91 -9.52 2.05
CA ALA A 274 -11.44 -9.85 3.40
C ALA A 274 -10.10 -10.60 3.35
N ASP A 275 -9.45 -10.72 4.50
CA ASP A 275 -8.23 -11.52 4.63
C ASP A 275 -8.41 -12.94 4.03
N ILE A 276 -7.43 -13.39 3.27
CA ILE A 276 -7.50 -14.64 2.51
C ILE A 276 -7.58 -15.85 3.45
N VAL A 277 -6.90 -15.80 4.60
CA VAL A 277 -6.91 -16.87 5.60
C VAL A 277 -8.29 -16.94 6.25
N ASN A 278 -8.87 -15.80 6.62
CA ASN A 278 -10.24 -15.71 7.13
C ASN A 278 -11.26 -16.23 6.09
N THR A 279 -11.12 -15.82 4.83
CA THR A 279 -12.02 -16.23 3.74
C THR A 279 -12.07 -17.74 3.59
N TYR A 280 -10.91 -18.41 3.46
CA TYR A 280 -10.88 -19.86 3.27
C TYR A 280 -11.14 -20.65 4.55
N SER A 281 -10.55 -20.23 5.67
CA SER A 281 -10.59 -21.01 6.92
C SER A 281 -11.91 -20.85 7.67
N ARG A 282 -12.56 -19.69 7.55
CA ARG A 282 -13.80 -19.36 8.28
C ARG A 282 -15.00 -19.27 7.35
N LEU A 283 -15.00 -18.34 6.40
CA LEU A 283 -16.19 -18.05 5.58
C LEU A 283 -16.57 -19.22 4.68
N LEU A 284 -15.57 -19.89 4.09
CA LEU A 284 -15.73 -21.04 3.19
C LEU A 284 -15.53 -22.40 3.88
N ARG A 285 -15.57 -22.47 5.22
CA ARG A 285 -15.28 -23.70 6.00
C ARG A 285 -16.21 -24.88 5.67
N GLY A 286 -17.43 -24.59 5.20
CA GLY A 286 -18.39 -25.60 4.75
C GLY A 286 -17.92 -26.39 3.54
N HIS A 287 -17.06 -25.80 2.69
CA HIS A 287 -16.59 -26.43 1.46
C HIS A 287 -15.21 -27.09 1.63
N LYS A 288 -14.96 -28.21 0.92
CA LYS A 288 -13.69 -28.96 0.96
C LYS A 288 -12.49 -28.07 0.61
N ARG A 289 -12.64 -27.18 -0.37
CA ARG A 289 -11.60 -26.21 -0.77
C ARG A 289 -11.23 -25.25 0.36
N GLY A 290 -12.22 -24.74 1.09
CA GLY A 290 -12.00 -23.85 2.25
C GLY A 290 -11.13 -24.50 3.30
N ARG A 291 -11.52 -25.69 3.75
CA ARG A 291 -10.76 -26.47 4.76
C ARG A 291 -9.33 -26.79 4.31
N ASN A 292 -9.15 -27.24 3.07
CA ASN A 292 -7.84 -27.64 2.57
C ASN A 292 -6.91 -26.44 2.41
N TYR A 293 -7.39 -25.37 1.77
CA TYR A 293 -6.56 -24.21 1.47
C TYR A 293 -6.30 -23.36 2.72
N GLY A 294 -7.27 -23.27 3.64
CA GLY A 294 -7.09 -22.64 4.95
C GLY A 294 -5.92 -23.26 5.75
N LYS A 295 -5.81 -24.60 5.75
CA LYS A 295 -4.67 -25.31 6.38
C LYS A 295 -3.32 -25.00 5.74
N VAL A 296 -3.29 -24.79 4.41
CA VAL A 296 -2.06 -24.43 3.69
C VAL A 296 -1.66 -22.99 4.02
N LEU A 297 -2.63 -22.07 4.02
CA LEU A 297 -2.42 -20.66 4.31
C LEU A 297 -1.97 -20.42 5.76
N ALA A 298 -2.51 -21.16 6.73
CA ALA A 298 -2.14 -21.06 8.14
C ALA A 298 -0.65 -21.34 8.42
N LYS A 299 0.05 -22.02 7.51
CA LYS A 299 1.49 -22.32 7.62
C LYS A 299 2.38 -21.30 6.89
N LYS A 300 1.81 -20.31 6.22
CA LYS A 300 2.57 -19.27 5.52
C LYS A 300 3.12 -18.25 6.53
N ARG A 301 4.24 -17.61 6.15
CA ARG A 301 4.77 -16.47 6.89
C ARG A 301 3.96 -15.23 6.52
N TYR A 302 3.57 -14.46 7.52
CA TYR A 302 2.94 -13.16 7.34
C TYR A 302 4.00 -12.06 7.21
N SER A 303 3.62 -10.93 6.63
CA SER A 303 4.43 -9.71 6.66
C SER A 303 4.59 -9.21 8.10
N MET A 304 5.55 -8.31 8.32
CA MET A 304 5.68 -7.64 9.61
C MET A 304 4.39 -6.88 9.97
N SER A 305 4.14 -6.74 11.28
CA SER A 305 3.11 -5.85 11.81
C SER A 305 3.75 -4.51 12.22
N LEU A 306 2.91 -3.55 12.61
CA LEU A 306 3.33 -2.23 13.09
C LEU A 306 2.72 -1.96 14.47
N PHE A 307 3.47 -1.29 15.32
CA PHE A 307 2.95 -0.58 16.49
C PHE A 307 2.78 0.88 16.10
N VAL A 308 1.59 1.45 16.32
CA VAL A 308 1.24 2.80 15.88
C VAL A 308 0.76 3.60 17.07
N VAL A 309 1.32 4.80 17.23
CA VAL A 309 0.90 5.78 18.23
C VAL A 309 0.29 6.97 17.51
N TYR A 310 -0.94 7.31 17.89
CA TYR A 310 -1.62 8.53 17.45
C TYR A 310 -1.58 9.54 18.59
N PHE A 311 -1.16 10.76 18.31
CA PHE A 311 -1.15 11.84 19.28
C PHE A 311 -1.50 13.18 18.62
N GLY A 312 -2.31 13.97 19.31
CA GLY A 312 -2.56 15.37 18.97
C GLY A 312 -1.60 16.28 19.73
N LEU A 313 -1.31 17.46 19.18
CA LEU A 313 -0.51 18.48 19.84
C LEU A 313 -1.44 19.64 20.24
N ASP A 314 -1.32 20.13 21.47
CA ASP A 314 -2.04 21.33 21.96
C ASP A 314 -1.43 22.65 21.43
N MET A 315 -0.56 22.54 20.44
CA MET A 315 0.15 23.63 19.79
C MET A 315 0.05 23.50 18.28
N ARG A 316 0.33 24.60 17.58
CA ARG A 316 0.43 24.57 16.12
C ARG A 316 1.54 23.62 15.67
N THR A 317 1.30 22.92 14.56
CA THR A 317 2.28 22.02 13.96
C THR A 317 3.61 22.75 13.72
N PRO A 318 4.73 22.25 14.26
CA PRO A 318 6.03 22.90 14.08
C PRO A 318 6.42 22.99 12.60
N GLN A 319 6.85 24.17 12.15
CA GLN A 319 7.13 24.45 10.74
C GLN A 319 8.29 23.66 10.13
N HIS A 320 9.18 23.12 10.96
CA HIS A 320 10.33 22.33 10.50
C HIS A 320 9.97 20.88 10.18
N LEU A 321 8.79 20.40 10.62
CA LEU A 321 8.33 19.05 10.31
C LEU A 321 8.00 18.94 8.82
N LYS A 322 8.26 17.76 8.26
CA LYS A 322 7.81 17.38 6.93
C LYS A 322 6.64 16.40 7.04
N HIS A 323 5.82 16.33 6.00
CA HIS A 323 4.62 15.50 5.97
C HIS A 323 4.94 14.04 6.33
N HIS A 324 6.03 13.53 5.75
CA HIS A 324 6.56 12.20 6.03
C HIS A 324 8.01 12.33 6.50
N THR A 325 8.32 11.81 7.68
CA THR A 325 9.70 11.79 8.21
C THR A 325 10.06 10.39 8.68
N ILE A 326 11.17 9.85 8.20
CA ILE A 326 11.75 8.58 8.63
C ILE A 326 12.91 8.92 9.55
N LEU A 327 12.77 8.55 10.81
CA LEU A 327 13.77 8.72 11.86
C LEU A 327 14.56 7.41 11.97
N PHE A 328 15.84 7.43 11.67
CA PHE A 328 16.72 6.26 11.74
C PHE A 328 17.37 6.15 13.12
N GLY A 329 17.24 4.98 13.72
CA GLY A 329 18.03 4.60 14.90
C GLY A 329 19.48 4.23 14.52
N PRO A 330 20.34 4.03 15.54
CA PRO A 330 21.79 3.88 15.35
C PRO A 330 22.17 2.54 14.70
N ARG A 331 21.35 1.49 14.83
CA ARG A 331 21.66 0.12 14.38
C ARG A 331 20.75 -0.37 13.25
N TYR A 332 20.57 0.41 12.18
CA TYR A 332 19.61 0.10 11.10
C TYR A 332 19.65 -1.36 10.61
N GLY A 333 20.83 -1.89 10.28
CA GLY A 333 20.96 -3.27 9.79
C GLY A 333 20.55 -4.34 10.82
N GLU A 334 21.00 -4.19 12.06
CA GLU A 334 20.70 -5.11 13.16
C GLU A 334 19.21 -5.05 13.55
N LEU A 335 18.65 -3.84 13.65
CA LEU A 335 17.23 -3.62 13.93
C LEU A 335 16.34 -4.33 12.90
N ILE A 336 16.66 -4.20 11.61
CA ILE A 336 15.91 -4.92 10.56
C ILE A 336 16.09 -6.44 10.69
N ALA A 337 17.29 -6.92 11.03
CA ALA A 337 17.51 -8.35 11.29
C ALA A 337 16.69 -8.88 12.48
N GLU A 338 16.54 -8.08 13.54
CA GLU A 338 15.71 -8.40 14.71
C GLU A 338 14.21 -8.45 14.35
N ILE A 339 13.70 -7.48 13.57
CA ILE A 339 12.29 -7.42 13.12
C ILE A 339 11.91 -8.62 12.25
N PHE A 340 12.75 -9.00 11.29
CA PHE A 340 12.46 -10.06 10.31
C PHE A 340 13.01 -11.45 10.69
N GLY A 341 13.83 -11.51 11.74
CA GLY A 341 14.48 -12.71 12.25
C GLY A 341 13.55 -13.60 13.08
N LYS A 342 14.14 -14.43 13.95
CA LYS A 342 13.38 -15.24 14.91
C LYS A 342 12.95 -14.30 16.04
N GLY A 343 11.73 -13.77 15.95
CA GLY A 343 11.18 -12.82 16.92
C GLY A 343 11.13 -13.35 18.35
N GLY A 344 10.85 -12.45 19.31
CA GLY A 344 10.67 -12.79 20.72
C GLY A 344 11.03 -11.69 21.71
N ARG A 345 11.76 -10.66 21.28
CA ARG A 345 12.08 -9.47 22.08
C ARG A 345 11.81 -8.21 21.26
N LEU A 346 11.25 -7.20 21.90
CA LEU A 346 11.17 -5.86 21.32
C LEU A 346 12.60 -5.29 21.26
N PRO A 347 13.03 -4.70 20.13
CA PRO A 347 14.34 -4.04 20.05
C PRO A 347 14.47 -2.93 21.11
N ASP A 348 15.70 -2.68 21.57
CA ASP A 348 16.00 -1.64 22.57
C ASP A 348 16.09 -0.23 21.93
N ASP A 349 16.12 -0.14 20.60
CA ASP A 349 16.13 1.07 19.77
C ASP A 349 15.10 0.99 18.63
N PHE A 350 14.70 2.13 18.06
CA PHE A 350 13.69 2.19 17.00
C PHE A 350 14.11 3.04 15.82
N SER A 351 13.75 2.59 14.62
CA SER A 351 13.47 3.49 13.51
C SER A 351 11.99 3.85 13.55
N LEU A 352 11.67 5.14 13.48
CA LEU A 352 10.31 5.64 13.57
C LEU A 352 9.88 6.23 12.24
N TYR A 353 8.60 6.14 11.96
CA TYR A 353 7.95 6.89 10.90
C TYR A 353 6.99 7.89 11.54
N LEU A 354 7.27 9.17 11.32
CA LEU A 354 6.42 10.27 11.75
C LEU A 354 5.61 10.78 10.55
N HIS A 355 4.29 10.71 10.68
CA HIS A 355 3.34 11.27 9.73
C HIS A 355 2.74 12.54 10.32
N ALA A 356 2.99 13.69 9.69
CA ALA A 356 2.52 15.00 10.12
C ALA A 356 1.68 15.68 9.02
N PRO A 357 0.48 15.17 8.70
CA PRO A 357 -0.30 15.62 7.54
C PRO A 357 -0.76 17.08 7.63
N CYS A 358 -0.87 17.63 8.84
CA CYS A 358 -1.25 19.02 9.08
C CYS A 358 -0.31 20.06 8.44
N VAL A 359 0.92 19.66 8.06
CA VAL A 359 1.80 20.56 7.29
C VAL A 359 1.32 20.77 5.85
N THR A 360 0.54 19.84 5.31
CA THR A 360 -0.02 19.90 3.94
C THR A 360 -1.50 20.25 3.96
N ASP A 361 -2.26 19.74 4.92
CA ASP A 361 -3.69 19.99 5.07
C ASP A 361 -4.05 20.33 6.53
N PRO A 362 -4.30 21.61 6.86
CA PRO A 362 -4.62 22.04 8.22
C PRO A 362 -6.01 21.62 8.73
N SER A 363 -6.84 20.97 7.91
CA SER A 363 -8.27 20.74 8.20
C SER A 363 -8.59 19.55 9.10
#